data_AF-A0A0C9YB62-F1
#
_entry.id   AF-A0A0C9YB62-F1
#
_cell.length_a   1.000
_cell.length_b   1.000
_cell.length_c   1.000
_cell.angle_alpha   90.00
_cell.angle_beta   90.00
_cell.angle_gamma   90.00
#
_symmetry.space_group_name_H-M   'P 1'
#
loop_
_entity.id
_entity.type
_entity.pdbx_description
1 polymer ?
#
loop_
_entity_poly.entity_id
_entity_poly.type
_entity_poly.pdbx_seq_one_letter_code
_entity_poly.pdbx_strand_id
1 'polypeptide(L)'
;MRSFLTIFTLLIGTTLTAAMVARAPTPSNTCVYTCPLKDQNNKALGLHDNNSDPLYCQYNTVVNYCSYSKTTGKLTADHDSGNCPSKAVCSTSSRRRRDALPQAPRPRNSARQADASQMKTRNQLGAAKRAKRSA
;
A
#
# COMPACT_ATOMS: atom_id res chain seq x y z
N MET A 1 -36.69 -51.26 -24.78
CA MET A 1 -35.74 -50.52 -23.91
C MET A 1 -34.34 -50.43 -24.56
N ARG A 2 -34.18 -49.71 -25.68
CA ARG A 2 -32.87 -49.55 -26.36
C ARG A 2 -32.66 -48.16 -26.98
N SER A 3 -33.53 -47.20 -26.64
CA SER A 3 -33.63 -45.92 -27.34
C SER A 3 -33.54 -44.71 -26.39
N PHE A 4 -32.75 -44.84 -25.32
CA PHE A 4 -32.49 -43.76 -24.35
C PHE A 4 -30.99 -43.47 -24.17
N LEU A 5 -30.11 -44.25 -24.79
CA LEU A 5 -28.65 -44.15 -24.60
C LEU A 5 -27.94 -43.21 -25.60
N THR A 6 -28.63 -42.69 -26.61
CA THR A 6 -28.03 -41.79 -27.63
C THR A 6 -28.26 -40.32 -27.34
N ILE A 7 -29.14 -39.97 -26.39
CA ILE A 7 -29.42 -38.57 -26.03
C ILE A 7 -28.38 -38.05 -25.02
N PHE A 8 -27.74 -38.93 -24.25
CA PHE A 8 -26.82 -38.54 -23.17
C PHE A 8 -25.41 -38.16 -23.64
N THR A 9 -25.02 -38.48 -24.90
CA THR A 9 -23.67 -38.23 -25.42
C THR A 9 -23.51 -36.90 -26.16
N LEU A 10 -24.61 -36.18 -26.43
CA LEU A 10 -24.61 -34.86 -27.10
C LEU A 10 -24.64 -33.67 -26.13
N LEU A 11 -24.26 -33.90 -24.87
CA LEU A 11 -24.17 -32.89 -23.80
C LEU A 11 -22.74 -32.70 -23.30
N ILE A 12 -21.74 -33.16 -24.07
CA ILE A 12 -20.32 -33.02 -23.77
C ILE A 12 -19.69 -32.13 -24.83
N GLY A 13 -20.00 -30.83 -24.82
CA GLY A 13 -19.48 -30.00 -25.89
C GLY A 13 -19.90 -28.56 -25.83
N THR A 14 -19.69 -27.88 -24.71
CA THR A 14 -19.40 -26.44 -24.65
C THR A 14 -19.37 -25.99 -23.20
N THR A 15 -18.18 -25.90 -22.58
CA THR A 15 -17.98 -24.88 -21.54
C THR A 15 -16.53 -24.40 -21.54
N LEU A 16 -16.39 -23.20 -22.10
CA LEU A 16 -15.59 -22.08 -21.60
C LEU A 16 -14.07 -22.24 -21.55
N THR A 17 -13.46 -21.66 -22.59
CA THR A 17 -12.23 -20.88 -22.56
C THR A 17 -11.95 -20.24 -21.19
N ALA A 18 -10.92 -20.72 -20.50
CA ALA A 18 -10.35 -20.06 -19.35
C ALA A 18 -9.66 -18.76 -19.81
N ALA A 19 -10.38 -17.64 -19.72
CA ALA A 19 -9.81 -16.31 -19.87
C ALA A 19 -8.76 -16.10 -18.76
N MET A 20 -7.49 -16.10 -19.14
CA MET A 20 -6.39 -15.71 -18.25
C MET A 20 -6.43 -14.19 -18.08
N VAL A 21 -7.35 -13.71 -17.25
CA VAL A 21 -7.35 -12.30 -16.81
C VAL A 21 -6.10 -12.12 -15.96
N ALA A 22 -5.15 -11.34 -16.47
CA ALA A 22 -4.06 -10.82 -15.67
C ALA A 22 -4.67 -10.06 -14.48
N ARG A 23 -4.50 -10.59 -13.26
CA ARG A 23 -4.87 -9.88 -12.03
C ARG A 23 -4.03 -8.60 -11.98
N ALA A 24 -4.63 -7.49 -12.38
CA ALA A 24 -4.11 -6.18 -12.01
C ALA A 24 -3.93 -6.17 -10.49
N PRO A 25 -2.81 -5.68 -9.94
CA PRO A 25 -2.65 -5.56 -8.50
C PRO A 25 -3.80 -4.71 -7.97
N THR A 26 -4.76 -5.34 -7.31
CA THR A 26 -5.80 -4.63 -6.58
C THR A 26 -5.09 -3.71 -5.60
N PRO A 27 -5.34 -2.40 -5.61
CA PRO A 27 -4.81 -1.54 -4.57
C PRO A 27 -5.31 -2.10 -3.25
N SER A 28 -4.41 -2.69 -2.45
CA SER A 28 -4.74 -3.00 -1.07
C SER A 28 -4.83 -1.66 -0.36
N ASN A 29 -5.98 -1.01 -0.48
CA ASN A 29 -6.38 0.05 0.43
C ASN A 29 -6.64 -0.65 1.77
N THR A 30 -5.57 -1.06 2.44
CA THR A 30 -5.62 -1.60 3.79
C THR A 30 -6.05 -0.44 4.69
N CYS A 31 -7.36 -0.38 4.89
CA CYS A 31 -8.00 0.46 5.89
C CYS A 31 -7.50 0.02 7.26
N VAL A 32 -6.94 0.96 8.01
CA VAL A 32 -6.73 0.78 9.45
C VAL A 32 -7.91 1.43 10.14
N TYR A 33 -8.72 0.63 10.83
CA TYR A 33 -9.90 1.11 11.53
C TYR A 33 -9.52 1.66 12.91
N THR A 34 -10.04 2.83 13.25
CA THR A 34 -9.86 3.48 14.55
C THR A 34 -11.20 3.93 15.12
N CYS A 35 -11.28 4.06 16.45
CA CYS A 35 -12.45 4.58 17.14
C CYS A 35 -12.87 5.95 16.58
N PRO A 36 -14.18 6.16 16.31
CA PRO A 36 -14.70 7.48 16.01
C PRO A 36 -14.41 8.47 17.14
N LEU A 37 -14.11 9.73 16.82
CA LEU A 37 -13.79 10.75 17.82
C LEU A 37 -15.02 11.17 18.67
N LYS A 38 -16.22 10.92 18.16
CA LYS A 38 -17.48 11.21 18.84
C LYS A 38 -18.50 10.10 18.59
N ASP A 39 -19.41 9.92 19.53
CA ASP A 39 -20.60 9.09 19.37
C ASP A 39 -21.70 9.82 18.57
N GLN A 40 -22.88 9.20 18.41
CA GLN A 40 -24.03 9.83 17.75
C GLN A 40 -24.62 11.01 18.55
N ASN A 41 -24.38 11.07 19.86
CA ASN A 41 -24.81 12.15 20.75
C ASN A 41 -23.75 13.25 20.95
N ASN A 42 -22.71 13.29 20.11
CA ASN A 42 -21.58 14.23 20.19
C ASN A 42 -20.73 14.14 21.46
N LYS A 43 -20.81 13.06 22.24
CA LYS A 43 -19.91 12.76 23.35
C LYS A 43 -18.52 12.45 22.80
N ALA A 44 -17.49 13.03 23.40
CA ALA A 44 -16.11 12.82 22.98
C ALA A 44 -15.60 11.42 23.35
N LEU A 45 -14.74 10.88 22.50
CA LEU A 45 -13.99 9.66 22.77
C LEU A 45 -13.08 9.87 23.98
N GLY A 46 -13.23 9.02 24.98
CA GLY A 46 -12.35 8.94 26.14
C GLY A 46 -11.33 7.81 25.97
N LEU A 47 -11.47 6.76 26.78
CA LEU A 47 -10.61 5.58 26.71
C LEU A 47 -10.91 4.78 25.44
N HIS A 48 -9.86 4.32 24.78
CA HIS A 48 -10.02 3.49 23.60
C HIS A 48 -8.80 2.60 23.38
N ASP A 49 -9.03 1.46 22.75
CA ASP A 49 -7.98 0.57 22.26
C ASP A 49 -8.23 0.27 20.78
N ASN A 50 -7.37 0.85 19.93
CA ASN A 50 -7.40 0.64 18.48
C ASN A 50 -6.61 -0.62 18.05
N ASN A 51 -5.92 -1.28 18.99
CA ASN A 51 -5.10 -2.45 18.71
C ASN A 51 -5.78 -3.77 19.09
N SER A 52 -6.81 -3.73 19.93
CA SER A 52 -7.63 -4.90 20.25
C SER A 52 -8.52 -5.36 19.09
N ASP A 53 -8.96 -6.62 19.12
CA ASP A 53 -10.02 -7.16 18.26
C ASP A 53 -11.05 -7.89 19.14
N PRO A 54 -12.26 -7.32 19.34
CA PRO A 54 -12.77 -6.09 18.74
C PRO A 54 -12.11 -4.81 19.28
N LEU A 55 -12.12 -3.74 18.47
CA LEU A 55 -11.75 -2.37 18.87
C LEU A 55 -12.65 -1.92 20.02
N TYR A 56 -12.08 -1.34 21.07
CA TYR A 56 -12.83 -0.85 22.22
C TYR A 56 -12.86 0.69 22.22
N CYS A 57 -14.05 1.30 22.22
CA CYS A 57 -14.21 2.75 22.16
C CYS A 57 -15.19 3.21 23.26
N GLN A 58 -14.72 3.96 24.26
CA GLN A 58 -15.55 4.47 25.34
C GLN A 58 -15.80 5.97 25.15
N TYR A 59 -17.05 6.40 25.29
CA TYR A 59 -17.45 7.80 25.08
C TYR A 59 -17.95 8.42 26.39
N ASN A 60 -17.24 9.46 26.87
CA ASN A 60 -17.53 10.31 28.05
C ASN A 60 -17.69 9.63 29.43
N THR A 61 -18.34 8.47 29.52
CA THR A 61 -18.66 7.74 30.75
C THR A 61 -17.97 6.39 30.79
N VAL A 62 -17.59 5.92 31.99
CA VAL A 62 -16.92 4.62 32.17
C VAL A 62 -17.79 3.43 31.73
N VAL A 63 -19.11 3.60 31.73
CA VAL A 63 -20.06 2.50 31.50
C VAL A 63 -20.46 2.35 30.03
N ASN A 64 -20.45 3.43 29.26
CA ASN A 64 -20.93 3.42 27.87
C ASN A 64 -19.76 3.26 26.90
N TYR A 65 -19.76 2.15 26.16
CA TYR A 65 -18.73 1.83 25.19
C TYR A 65 -19.29 1.15 23.95
N CYS A 66 -18.51 1.17 22.89
CA CYS A 66 -18.82 0.60 21.59
C CYS A 66 -17.69 -0.33 21.18
N SER A 67 -18.03 -1.49 20.64
CA SER A 67 -17.06 -2.45 20.12
C SER A 67 -17.17 -2.58 18.62
N TYR A 68 -16.05 -2.48 17.90
CA TYR A 68 -16.04 -2.57 16.43
C TYR A 68 -15.11 -3.67 15.95
N SER A 69 -15.48 -4.32 14.84
CA SER A 69 -14.62 -5.28 14.17
C SER A 69 -13.34 -4.59 13.66
N LYS A 70 -12.17 -5.12 14.02
CA LYS A 70 -10.89 -4.56 13.56
C LYS A 70 -10.69 -4.71 12.05
N THR A 71 -11.32 -5.71 11.44
CA THR A 71 -11.16 -6.05 10.02
C THR A 71 -12.16 -5.35 9.10
N THR A 72 -13.39 -5.13 9.56
CA THR A 72 -14.46 -4.53 8.75
C THR A 72 -14.89 -3.15 9.21
N GLY A 73 -14.48 -2.74 10.41
CA GLY A 73 -14.92 -1.53 11.08
C GLY A 73 -16.40 -1.53 11.47
N LYS A 74 -17.15 -2.61 11.28
CA LYS A 74 -18.57 -2.65 11.65
C LYS A 74 -18.75 -2.70 13.16
N LEU A 75 -19.79 -2.04 13.67
CA LEU A 75 -20.20 -2.17 15.05
C LEU A 75 -20.56 -3.64 15.35
N THR A 76 -19.95 -4.18 16.40
CA THR A 76 -20.12 -5.56 16.86
C THR A 76 -20.94 -5.63 18.15
N ALA A 77 -20.79 -4.63 19.02
CA ALA A 77 -21.61 -4.48 20.22
C ALA A 77 -21.84 -3.00 20.54
N ASP A 78 -23.08 -2.68 20.89
CA ASP A 78 -23.53 -1.36 21.34
C ASP A 78 -23.85 -1.43 22.83
N HIS A 79 -22.98 -0.85 23.65
CA HIS A 79 -23.21 -0.70 25.08
C HIS A 79 -23.46 0.78 25.45
N ASP A 80 -23.97 1.57 24.49
CA ASP A 80 -24.32 2.98 24.68
C ASP A 80 -25.75 3.27 24.23
N SER A 81 -26.67 2.33 24.48
CA SER A 81 -28.12 2.50 24.26
C SER A 81 -28.51 2.97 22.84
N GLY A 82 -27.77 2.55 21.80
CA GLY A 82 -28.05 2.96 20.42
C GLY A 82 -27.24 4.16 19.92
N ASN A 83 -26.42 4.77 20.78
CA ASN A 83 -25.65 5.96 20.44
C ASN A 83 -24.30 5.65 19.78
N CYS A 84 -23.95 4.37 19.66
CA CYS A 84 -22.72 3.97 18.97
C CYS A 84 -22.81 4.26 17.47
N PRO A 85 -21.81 4.92 16.87
CA PRO A 85 -21.68 4.99 15.42
C PRO A 85 -21.77 3.59 14.78
N SER A 86 -22.37 3.49 13.59
CA SER A 86 -22.52 2.19 12.92
C SER A 86 -21.20 1.60 12.39
N LYS A 87 -20.18 2.46 12.23
CA LYS A 87 -18.85 2.09 11.73
C LYS A 87 -17.73 2.87 12.41
N ALA A 88 -16.61 2.18 12.62
CA ALA A 88 -15.33 2.76 12.95
C ALA A 88 -14.75 3.56 11.76
N VAL A 89 -13.83 4.47 12.05
CA VAL A 89 -13.21 5.34 11.04
C VAL A 89 -12.13 4.54 10.31
N CYS A 90 -12.27 4.36 9.00
CA CYS A 90 -11.16 3.86 8.19
C CYS A 90 -10.18 5.01 7.90
N SER A 91 -8.98 4.91 8.47
CA SER A 91 -7.83 5.63 7.96
C SER A 91 -7.15 4.75 6.93
N THR A 92 -7.28 5.11 5.65
CA THR A 92 -6.37 4.55 4.65
C THR A 92 -5.00 5.15 4.96
N SER A 93 -3.99 4.29 5.12
CA SER A 93 -2.65 4.76 4.79
C SER A 93 -2.66 4.96 3.28
N SER A 94 -3.22 6.09 2.83
CA SER A 94 -2.50 6.75 1.75
C SER A 94 -1.11 6.90 2.36
N ARG A 95 -0.18 6.06 1.90
CA ARG A 95 1.10 6.61 1.54
C ARG A 95 0.67 7.79 0.69
N ARG A 96 0.50 8.97 1.32
CA ARG A 96 0.54 10.23 0.61
C ARG A 96 1.68 9.94 -0.33
N ARG A 97 1.41 9.93 -1.64
CA ARG A 97 2.49 10.21 -2.56
C ARG A 97 3.02 11.49 -1.93
N ARG A 98 4.12 11.38 -1.17
CA ARG A 98 4.91 12.53 -0.80
C ARG A 98 5.15 13.06 -2.19
N ASP A 99 4.40 14.09 -2.56
CA ASP A 99 4.45 14.68 -3.88
C ASP A 99 5.92 14.71 -4.17
N ALA A 100 6.34 13.88 -5.13
CA ALA A 100 7.75 13.60 -5.30
C ALA A 100 8.33 14.99 -5.48
N LEU A 101 9.11 15.46 -4.49
CA LEU A 101 9.68 16.80 -4.49
C LEU A 101 10.22 16.99 -5.91
N PRO A 102 9.83 18.06 -6.62
CA PRO A 102 10.14 18.21 -8.04
C PRO A 102 11.60 17.84 -8.22
N GLN A 103 11.81 16.73 -8.91
CA GLN A 103 13.12 16.13 -8.98
C GLN A 103 13.97 17.13 -9.75
N ALA A 104 14.91 17.78 -9.06
CA ALA A 104 15.76 18.80 -9.66
C ALA A 104 16.33 18.24 -10.98
N PRO A 105 16.32 18.99 -12.08
CA PRO A 105 16.81 18.51 -13.36
C PRO A 105 18.21 17.93 -13.15
N ARG A 106 18.33 16.62 -13.31
CA ARG A 106 19.63 15.96 -13.25
C ARG A 106 20.43 16.61 -14.38
N PRO A 107 21.54 17.33 -14.12
CA PRO A 107 22.37 17.80 -15.20
C PRO A 107 22.74 16.56 -15.99
N ARG A 108 22.30 16.51 -17.26
CA ARG A 108 22.86 15.53 -18.20
C ARG A 108 24.35 15.73 -18.05
N ASN A 109 25.05 14.70 -17.60
CA ASN A 109 26.49 14.69 -17.64
C ASN A 109 26.86 15.02 -19.09
N SER A 110 27.19 16.27 -19.37
CA SER A 110 28.18 16.59 -20.37
C SER A 110 29.36 15.76 -19.89
N ALA A 111 29.61 14.66 -20.61
CA ALA A 111 30.81 13.87 -20.43
C ALA A 111 31.92 14.89 -20.25
N ARG A 112 32.58 14.88 -19.09
CA ARG A 112 33.69 15.80 -18.79
C ARG A 112 34.56 15.77 -20.03
N GLN A 113 34.59 16.86 -20.80
CA GLN A 113 35.56 16.98 -21.87
C GLN A 113 36.89 16.84 -21.14
N ALA A 114 37.56 15.71 -21.37
CA ALA A 114 38.87 15.50 -20.83
C ALA A 114 39.72 16.64 -21.41
N ASP A 115 40.06 17.60 -20.56
CA ASP A 115 40.86 18.74 -20.96
C ASP A 115 42.17 18.17 -21.53
N ALA A 116 42.37 18.35 -22.84
CA ALA A 116 43.49 17.78 -23.57
C ALA A 116 44.83 18.20 -22.95
N SER A 117 44.86 19.34 -22.25
CA SER A 117 46.03 19.79 -21.49
C SER A 117 46.41 18.80 -20.38
N GLN A 118 45.45 18.30 -19.60
CA GLN A 118 45.71 17.34 -18.53
C GLN A 118 46.23 16.00 -19.07
N MET A 119 45.71 15.56 -20.22
CA MET A 119 46.17 14.32 -20.85
C MET A 119 47.62 14.44 -21.35
N LYS A 120 47.99 15.61 -21.88
CA LYS A 120 49.36 15.91 -22.33
C LYS A 120 50.34 15.96 -21.15
N THR A 121 49.98 16.59 -20.04
CA THR A 121 50.81 16.62 -18.83
C THR A 121 51.05 15.23 -18.26
N ARG A 122 50.02 14.36 -18.23
CA ARG A 122 50.17 12.98 -17.75
C ARG A 122 51.12 12.16 -18.63
N ASN A 123 51.05 12.34 -19.96
CA ASN A 123 51.98 11.67 -20.88
C ASN A 123 53.42 12.14 -20.68
N GLN A 124 53.66 13.44 -20.48
CA GLN A 124 55.00 13.97 -20.23
C GLN A 124 55.60 13.44 -18.91
N LEU A 125 54.81 13.40 -17.84
CA LEU A 125 55.24 12.83 -16.56
C LEU A 125 55.53 11.33 -16.65
N GLY A 126 54.71 10.60 -17.41
CA GLY A 126 54.93 9.17 -17.68
C GLY A 126 56.23 8.91 -18.45
N ALA A 127 56.50 9.69 -19.50
CA ALA A 127 57.72 9.60 -20.29
C ALA A 127 58.97 9.93 -19.45
N ALA A 128 58.93 11.01 -18.66
CA ALA A 128 60.02 11.40 -17.77
C ALA A 128 60.33 10.31 -16.72
N LYS A 129 59.30 9.70 -16.13
CA LYS A 129 59.47 8.59 -15.18
C LYS A 129 60.08 7.35 -15.83
N ARG A 130 59.75 7.07 -17.10
CA ARG A 130 60.28 5.93 -17.85
C ARG A 130 61.74 6.16 -18.24
N ALA A 131 62.09 7.35 -18.70
CA ALA A 131 63.49 7.73 -19.00
C ALA A 131 64.39 7.62 -17.76
N LYS A 132 63.91 8.06 -16.59
CA LYS A 132 64.65 7.96 -15.31
C LYS A 132 64.84 6.52 -14.81
N ARG A 133 64.09 5.54 -15.32
CA ARG A 133 64.24 4.11 -14.99
C ARG A 133 65.16 3.37 -15.95
N SER A 134 65.56 4.01 -17.05
CA SER A 134 66.38 3.44 -18.12
C SER A 134 67.77 4.06 -18.19
N ALA A 135 68.09 4.98 -17.28
CA ALA A 135 69.42 5.49 -16.96
C ALA A 135 69.82 4.95 -15.58
#